data_AF-A0A2N8NYH8-F1
#
_entry.id   AF-A0A2N8NYH8-F1
#
_cell.length_a   1.000
_cell.length_b   1.000
_cell.length_c   1.000
_cell.angle_alpha   90.00
_cell.angle_beta   90.00
_cell.angle_gamma   90.00
#
_symmetry.space_group_name_H-M   'P 1'
#
loop_
_entity.id
_entity.type
_entity.pdbx_description
1 polymer ?
#
loop_
_entity_poly.entity_id
_entity_poly.type
_entity_poly.pdbx_seq_one_letter_code
_entity_poly.pdbx_strand_id
1 'polypeptide(L)'
;MSDPYEYFVKAAPPYTEERPSGLWRRLAGRWEYLSLLDWEWHAVSAEGVTAPPAAEVLYPVPAERAAALEADRQGWVRYWAYYFDEAEWRDGEEPTTVVRRRRSPERIYDETFMRTNEWQPDSVVYEFFHPRGSNPPHLVEIGVDEAERLLQEIRGVTGATEL
;
A
#
# COMPACT_ATOMS: atom_id res chain seq x y z
N MET A 1 0.63 -18.35 26.07
CA MET A 1 -0.85 -18.36 25.95
C MET A 1 -1.14 -18.46 24.46
N SER A 2 -1.96 -19.41 24.02
CA SER A 2 -2.33 -19.52 22.61
C SER A 2 -3.23 -18.35 22.25
N ASP A 3 -2.85 -17.62 21.21
CA ASP A 3 -3.68 -16.59 20.62
C ASP A 3 -5.03 -17.20 20.17
N PRO A 4 -6.18 -16.73 20.69
CA PRO A 4 -7.48 -17.31 20.36
C PRO A 4 -8.05 -16.80 19.02
N TYR A 5 -7.36 -15.88 18.34
CA TYR A 5 -7.82 -15.32 17.07
C TYR A 5 -7.54 -16.23 15.87
N GLU A 6 -8.48 -16.25 14.94
CA GLU A 6 -8.25 -16.74 13.58
C GLU A 6 -7.79 -15.57 12.70
N TYR A 7 -6.71 -15.75 11.93
CA TYR A 7 -6.12 -14.69 11.11
C TYR A 7 -6.33 -14.92 9.64
N PHE A 8 -6.51 -13.81 8.91
CA PHE A 8 -6.76 -13.83 7.49
C PHE A 8 -6.08 -12.67 6.79
N VAL A 9 -5.68 -12.88 5.54
CA VAL A 9 -5.24 -11.83 4.64
C VAL A 9 -6.27 -11.61 3.54
N LYS A 10 -6.44 -10.35 3.15
CA LYS A 10 -7.25 -9.99 1.98
C LYS A 10 -6.36 -9.93 0.75
N ALA A 11 -6.52 -10.89 -0.15
CA ALA A 11 -5.79 -10.97 -1.41
C ALA A 11 -6.77 -11.03 -2.58
N ALA A 12 -6.63 -10.10 -3.51
CA ALA A 12 -7.36 -10.05 -4.77
C ALA A 12 -6.54 -9.19 -5.73
N PRO A 13 -6.53 -9.48 -7.04
CA PRO A 13 -5.73 -8.72 -8.01
C PRO A 13 -5.86 -7.21 -7.80
N PRO A 14 -4.74 -6.47 -7.73
CA PRO A 14 -3.36 -6.90 -7.99
C PRO A 14 -2.60 -7.49 -6.78
N TYR A 15 -3.25 -7.74 -5.64
CA TYR A 15 -2.66 -8.23 -4.40
C TYR A 15 -2.64 -9.76 -4.32
N THR A 16 -1.65 -10.31 -3.62
CA THR A 16 -1.46 -11.75 -3.39
C THR A 16 -1.44 -12.07 -1.90
N GLU A 17 -1.43 -13.35 -1.52
CA GLU A 17 -1.28 -13.74 -0.10
C GLU A 17 0.10 -13.35 0.48
N GLU A 18 1.12 -13.25 -0.39
CA GLU A 18 2.45 -12.79 -0.02
C GLU A 18 2.52 -11.28 0.17
N ARG A 19 1.80 -10.52 -0.67
CA ARG A 19 1.66 -9.06 -0.59
C ARG A 19 0.17 -8.66 -0.54
N PRO A 20 -0.49 -8.87 0.61
CA PRO A 20 -1.93 -8.67 0.74
C PRO A 20 -2.32 -7.20 0.85
N SER A 21 -3.62 -6.94 0.68
CA SER A 21 -4.22 -5.60 0.77
C SER A 21 -4.79 -5.25 2.16
N GLY A 22 -4.74 -6.18 3.10
CA GLY A 22 -5.12 -5.95 4.49
C GLY A 22 -5.02 -7.22 5.32
N LEU A 23 -4.85 -7.05 6.64
CA LEU A 23 -4.83 -8.11 7.64
C LEU A 23 -6.10 -8.06 8.48
N TRP A 24 -6.67 -9.22 8.75
CA TRP A 24 -7.94 -9.38 9.46
C TRP A 24 -7.80 -10.46 10.52
N ARG A 25 -8.54 -10.30 11.61
CA ARG A 25 -8.64 -11.34 12.64
C ARG A 25 -10.08 -11.52 13.11
N ARG A 26 -10.39 -12.72 13.59
CA ARG A 26 -11.73 -13.08 14.07
C ARG A 26 -11.65 -13.78 15.41
N LEU A 27 -12.52 -13.37 16.34
CA LEU A 27 -12.73 -14.04 17.63
C LEU A 27 -14.23 -14.13 17.93
N ALA A 28 -14.73 -15.35 18.13
CA ALA A 28 -16.13 -15.61 18.47
C ALA A 28 -17.14 -14.90 17.53
N GLY A 29 -16.83 -14.87 16.23
CA GLY A 29 -17.66 -14.23 15.20
C GLY A 29 -17.51 -12.70 15.08
N ARG A 30 -16.72 -12.06 15.96
CA ARG A 30 -16.37 -10.64 15.84
C ARG A 30 -15.16 -10.49 14.95
N TRP A 31 -15.26 -9.59 13.99
CA TRP A 31 -14.21 -9.29 13.03
C TRP A 31 -13.48 -8.01 13.41
N GLU A 32 -12.17 -8.05 13.27
CA GLU A 32 -11.28 -6.91 13.41
C GLU A 32 -10.34 -6.85 12.19
N TYR A 33 -9.85 -5.66 11.89
CA TYR A 33 -8.86 -5.42 10.85
C TYR A 33 -7.70 -4.60 11.39
N LEU A 34 -6.52 -4.81 10.86
CA LEU A 34 -5.37 -3.95 11.14
C LEU A 34 -5.52 -2.68 10.30
N SER A 35 -5.63 -1.53 10.94
CA SER A 35 -5.50 -0.24 10.26
C SER A 35 -4.03 -0.01 9.95
N LEU A 36 -3.72 0.22 8.68
CA LEU A 36 -2.38 0.57 8.23
C LEU A 36 -2.11 2.09 8.35
N LEU A 37 -3.03 2.83 8.97
CA LEU A 37 -2.93 4.27 9.19
C LEU A 37 -2.38 4.59 10.57
N ASP A 38 -2.96 3.99 11.61
CA ASP A 38 -2.55 4.15 13.00
C ASP A 38 -1.83 2.91 13.55
N TRP A 39 -1.80 1.82 12.79
CA TRP A 39 -1.19 0.54 13.17
C TRP A 39 -1.92 -0.17 14.33
N GLU A 40 -3.22 0.07 14.49
CA GLU A 40 -4.05 -0.55 15.52
C GLU A 40 -5.10 -1.50 14.93
N TRP A 41 -5.56 -2.43 15.77
CA TRP A 41 -6.64 -3.34 15.43
C TRP A 41 -7.99 -2.69 15.71
N HIS A 42 -8.83 -2.58 14.68
CA HIS A 42 -10.14 -1.96 14.74
C HIS A 42 -11.25 -2.97 14.51
N ALA A 43 -12.35 -2.84 15.27
CA ALA A 43 -13.53 -3.66 15.03
C ALA A 43 -14.21 -3.30 13.70
N VAL A 44 -14.77 -4.29 13.01
CA VAL A 44 -15.75 -4.01 11.96
C VAL A 44 -16.91 -3.23 12.59
N SER A 45 -17.36 -2.18 11.90
CA SER A 45 -18.18 -1.02 12.34
C SER A 45 -17.42 0.21 12.83
N ALA A 46 -16.10 0.13 13.02
CA ALA A 46 -15.24 1.30 13.22
C ALA A 46 -14.85 1.95 11.89
N GLU A 47 -14.70 3.29 11.90
CA GLU A 47 -14.14 4.10 10.81
C GLU A 47 -14.71 3.81 9.41
N GLY A 48 -16.00 3.48 9.31
CA GLY A 48 -16.69 3.27 8.04
C GLY A 48 -16.53 1.87 7.41
N VAL A 49 -15.80 0.95 8.04
CA VAL A 49 -15.71 -0.45 7.60
C VAL A 49 -16.93 -1.21 8.11
N THR A 50 -17.91 -1.47 7.25
CA THR A 50 -19.22 -2.03 7.68
C THR A 50 -19.29 -3.57 7.66
N ALA A 51 -18.38 -4.23 6.95
CA ALA A 51 -18.35 -5.69 6.83
C ALA A 51 -16.92 -6.18 6.58
N PRO A 52 -16.58 -7.43 6.98
CA PRO A 52 -15.37 -8.08 6.52
C PRO A 52 -15.40 -8.31 5.00
N PRO A 53 -14.25 -8.60 4.36
CA PRO A 53 -14.20 -8.95 2.95
C PRO A 53 -15.02 -10.21 2.63
N ALA A 54 -15.41 -10.36 1.37
CA ALA A 54 -16.02 -11.60 0.88
C ALA A 54 -15.06 -12.79 1.08
N ALA A 55 -15.61 -13.96 1.40
CA ALA A 55 -14.83 -15.16 1.68
C ALA A 55 -13.91 -15.57 0.51
N GLU A 56 -14.27 -15.20 -0.72
CA GLU A 56 -13.55 -15.51 -1.96
C GLU A 56 -12.17 -14.85 -2.05
N VAL A 57 -11.98 -13.73 -1.33
CA VAL A 57 -10.75 -12.92 -1.33
C VAL A 57 -10.06 -12.94 0.03
N LEU A 58 -10.51 -13.82 0.91
CA LEU A 58 -10.08 -13.91 2.30
C LEU A 58 -9.39 -15.26 2.54
N TYR A 59 -8.08 -15.20 2.79
CA TYR A 59 -7.24 -16.39 2.88
C TYR A 59 -6.75 -16.56 4.32
N PRO A 60 -6.95 -17.73 4.95
CA PRO A 60 -6.51 -17.97 6.31
C PRO A 60 -4.98 -18.02 6.37
N VAL A 61 -4.39 -17.43 7.42
CA VAL A 61 -2.96 -17.49 7.68
C VAL A 61 -2.68 -17.91 9.12
N PRO A 62 -1.56 -18.59 9.39
CA PRO A 62 -1.12 -18.87 10.77
C PRO A 62 -0.83 -17.57 11.55
N ALA A 63 -1.00 -17.60 12.87
CA ALA A 63 -0.72 -16.46 13.75
C ALA A 63 0.72 -15.94 13.59
N GLU A 64 1.71 -16.82 13.37
CA GLU A 64 3.11 -16.43 13.11
C GLU A 64 3.25 -15.59 11.84
N ARG A 65 2.50 -15.92 10.78
CA ARG A 65 2.50 -15.15 9.53
C ARG A 65 1.79 -13.81 9.71
N ALA A 66 0.68 -13.78 10.46
CA ALA A 66 0.01 -12.53 10.79
C ALA A 66 0.93 -11.59 11.59
N ALA A 67 1.64 -12.10 12.58
CA ALA A 67 2.60 -11.32 13.36
C ALA A 67 3.76 -10.79 12.50
N ALA A 68 4.27 -11.60 11.55
CA ALA A 68 5.29 -11.15 10.62
C ALA A 68 4.79 -10.02 9.69
N LEU A 69 3.55 -10.12 9.22
CA LEU A 69 2.91 -9.08 8.41
C LEU A 69 2.63 -7.81 9.21
N GLU A 70 2.19 -7.94 10.47
CA GLU A 70 1.98 -6.82 11.40
C GLU A 70 3.29 -6.14 11.85
N ALA A 71 4.43 -6.81 11.72
CA ALA A 71 5.74 -6.20 11.97
C ALA A 71 6.29 -5.44 10.74
N ASP A 72 5.87 -5.82 9.53
CA ASP A 72 6.40 -5.30 8.26
C ASP A 72 5.61 -4.08 7.77
N ARG A 73 5.82 -2.91 8.38
CA ARG A 73 5.13 -1.66 8.01
C ARG A 73 5.31 -1.26 6.55
N GLN A 74 6.52 -1.42 6.03
CA GLN A 74 6.86 -0.98 4.68
C GLN A 74 6.36 -1.97 3.61
N GLY A 75 6.24 -3.26 3.92
CA GLY A 75 5.78 -4.29 2.99
C GLY A 75 4.34 -4.12 2.50
N TRP A 76 3.51 -3.37 3.24
CA TRP A 76 2.14 -3.02 2.85
C TRP A 76 2.05 -1.88 1.84
N VAL A 77 3.14 -1.14 1.66
CA VAL A 77 3.17 0.03 0.77
C VAL A 77 3.61 -0.42 -0.61
N ARG A 78 2.91 0.10 -1.63
CA ARG A 78 3.32 -0.06 -3.02
C ARG A 78 3.94 1.24 -3.50
N TYR A 79 5.03 1.13 -4.25
CA TYR A 79 5.79 2.26 -4.76
C TYR A 79 5.84 2.21 -6.28
N TRP A 80 5.86 3.38 -6.90
CA TRP A 80 6.11 3.51 -8.32
C TRP A 80 7.09 4.65 -8.60
N ALA A 81 7.98 4.44 -9.56
CA ALA A 81 8.73 5.51 -10.21
C ALA A 81 7.77 6.28 -11.13
N TYR A 82 7.79 7.61 -11.03
CA TYR A 82 6.92 8.49 -11.80
C TYR A 82 7.63 9.05 -13.02
N TYR A 83 7.01 8.87 -14.19
CA TYR A 83 7.37 9.48 -15.47
C TYR A 83 6.21 10.34 -15.95
N PHE A 84 6.52 11.44 -16.65
CA PHE A 84 5.48 12.37 -17.10
C PHE A 84 4.49 11.70 -18.05
N ASP A 85 4.99 10.84 -18.94
CA ASP A 85 4.20 9.95 -19.78
C ASP A 85 5.02 8.73 -20.23
N GLU A 86 4.37 7.87 -21.03
CA GLU A 86 4.98 6.62 -21.51
C GLU A 86 6.05 6.87 -22.59
N ALA A 87 6.00 8.01 -23.30
CA ALA A 87 6.98 8.32 -24.34
C ALA A 87 8.33 8.67 -23.72
N GLU A 88 8.35 9.53 -22.70
CA GLU A 88 9.58 9.86 -21.96
C GLU A 88 10.23 8.62 -21.35
N TRP A 89 9.44 7.73 -20.74
CA TRP A 89 9.93 6.46 -20.21
C TRP A 89 10.58 5.59 -21.30
N ARG A 90 9.95 5.48 -22.48
CA ARG A 90 10.50 4.71 -23.61
C ARG A 90 11.76 5.31 -24.20
N ASP A 91 11.89 6.63 -24.17
CA ASP A 91 13.08 7.36 -24.63
C ASP A 91 14.24 7.29 -23.63
N GLY A 92 14.02 6.68 -22.46
CA GLY A 92 15.05 6.46 -21.44
C GLY A 92 15.27 7.64 -20.51
N GLU A 93 14.30 8.57 -20.44
CA GLU A 93 14.32 9.64 -19.45
C GLU A 93 14.28 9.07 -18.03
N GLU A 94 14.82 9.83 -17.07
CA GLU A 94 14.81 9.44 -15.65
C GLU A 94 13.46 9.75 -14.98
N PRO A 95 13.05 8.98 -13.97
CA PRO A 95 11.84 9.30 -13.22
C PRO A 95 12.01 10.61 -12.45
N THR A 96 10.96 11.43 -12.38
CA THR A 96 11.06 12.76 -11.76
C THR A 96 10.75 12.76 -10.26
N THR A 97 10.13 11.69 -9.77
CA THR A 97 9.85 11.44 -8.35
C THR A 97 9.37 10.00 -8.11
N VAL A 98 9.03 9.68 -6.86
CA VAL A 98 8.38 8.44 -6.45
C VAL A 98 6.96 8.74 -5.96
N VAL A 99 6.03 7.86 -6.30
CA VAL A 99 4.67 7.83 -5.75
C VAL A 99 4.45 6.56 -4.94
N ARG A 100 3.58 6.61 -3.94
CA ARG A 100 3.24 5.45 -3.12
C ARG A 100 1.74 5.34 -2.90
N ARG A 101 1.29 4.11 -2.58
CA ARG A 101 -0.06 3.79 -2.15
C ARG A 101 -0.01 3.08 -0.81
N ARG A 102 -0.66 3.67 0.19
CA ARG A 102 -0.96 3.04 1.48
C ARG A 102 -2.43 2.64 1.48
N ARG A 103 -2.70 1.34 1.56
CA ARG A 103 -4.05 0.80 1.49
C ARG A 103 -4.45 0.19 2.82
N SER A 104 -5.34 0.88 3.53
CA SER A 104 -6.01 0.36 4.72
C SER A 104 -7.43 -0.09 4.38
N PRO A 105 -8.07 -1.01 5.13
CA PRO A 105 -9.46 -1.41 4.91
C PRO A 105 -10.46 -0.25 4.83
N GLU A 106 -10.27 0.78 5.64
CA GLU A 106 -11.09 1.98 5.76
C GLU A 106 -10.77 3.05 4.71
N ARG A 107 -9.53 3.09 4.18
CA ARG A 107 -9.11 4.15 3.27
C ARG A 107 -7.86 3.82 2.46
N ILE A 108 -7.79 4.40 1.26
CA ILE A 108 -6.59 4.40 0.40
C ILE A 108 -5.99 5.81 0.41
N TYR A 109 -4.66 5.88 0.58
CA TYR A 109 -3.88 7.10 0.41
C TYR A 109 -2.90 6.90 -0.72
N ASP A 110 -3.08 7.69 -1.77
CA ASP A 110 -2.14 7.85 -2.86
C ASP A 110 -1.35 9.12 -2.60
N GLU A 111 -0.03 9.02 -2.62
CA GLU A 111 0.86 10.10 -2.22
C GLU A 111 2.03 10.23 -3.20
N THR A 112 2.44 11.45 -3.47
CA THR A 112 3.64 11.76 -4.27
C THR A 112 4.68 12.38 -3.35
N PHE A 113 5.96 12.02 -3.54
CA PHE A 113 7.04 12.67 -2.82
C PHE A 113 7.35 14.04 -3.46
N MET A 114 6.93 15.10 -2.78
CA MET A 114 6.97 16.45 -3.32
C MET A 114 8.37 17.07 -3.19
N ARG A 115 8.57 18.20 -3.87
CA ARG A 115 9.82 18.99 -3.77
C ARG A 115 10.07 19.55 -2.37
N THR A 116 9.05 19.56 -1.51
CA THR A 116 9.16 19.90 -0.08
C THR A 116 9.77 18.78 0.76
N ASN A 117 10.15 17.65 0.13
CA ASN A 117 10.65 16.44 0.79
C ASN A 117 9.63 15.80 1.73
N GLU A 118 8.36 15.85 1.32
CA GLU A 118 7.23 15.29 2.08
C GLU A 118 6.35 14.47 1.14
N TRP A 119 5.77 13.40 1.69
CA TRP A 119 4.66 12.70 1.05
C TRP A 119 3.40 13.55 1.17
N GLN A 120 2.80 13.90 0.02
CA GLN A 120 1.54 14.64 0.00
C GLN A 120 0.48 13.89 -0.80
N PRO A 121 -0.80 13.99 -0.42
CA PRO A 121 -1.89 13.37 -1.16
C PRO A 121 -1.89 13.79 -2.64
N ASP A 122 -2.04 12.82 -3.54
CA ASP A 122 -2.05 13.04 -4.99
C ASP A 122 -2.95 12.00 -5.69
N SER A 123 -3.51 12.35 -6.86
CA SER A 123 -4.39 11.49 -7.65
C SER A 123 -3.66 10.69 -8.74
N VAL A 124 -2.36 10.89 -8.92
CA VAL A 124 -1.55 10.26 -9.97
C VAL A 124 -1.72 8.74 -10.08
N VAL A 125 -1.69 8.00 -8.96
CA VAL A 125 -1.87 6.54 -9.00
C VAL A 125 -3.29 6.17 -9.44
N TYR A 126 -4.30 6.94 -9.03
CA TYR A 126 -5.67 6.75 -9.51
C TYR A 126 -5.79 7.02 -11.02
N GLU A 127 -5.20 8.11 -11.50
CA GLU A 127 -5.22 8.54 -12.91
C GLU A 127 -4.51 7.55 -13.83
N PHE A 128 -3.39 6.97 -13.38
CA PHE A 128 -2.68 5.91 -14.11
C PHE A 128 -3.57 4.69 -14.38
N PHE A 129 -4.32 4.22 -13.38
CA PHE A 129 -5.22 3.07 -13.54
C PHE A 129 -6.58 3.43 -14.17
N HIS A 130 -6.95 4.71 -14.21
CA HIS A 130 -8.21 5.20 -14.78
C HIS A 130 -7.95 6.39 -15.70
N PRO A 131 -7.25 6.18 -16.82
CA PRO A 131 -6.86 7.28 -17.71
C PRO A 131 -8.11 7.92 -18.32
N ARG A 132 -8.39 9.16 -17.92
CA ARG A 132 -9.47 9.99 -18.48
C ARG A 132 -8.94 11.12 -19.38
N GLY A 133 -7.64 11.40 -19.30
CA GLY A 133 -6.96 12.43 -20.07
C GLY A 133 -6.23 11.87 -21.29
N SER A 134 -5.84 12.76 -22.21
CA SER A 134 -5.11 12.40 -23.43
C SER A 134 -3.64 12.04 -23.19
N ASN A 135 -3.06 12.42 -22.05
CA ASN A 135 -1.68 12.11 -21.69
C ASN A 135 -1.61 11.71 -20.20
N PRO A 136 -1.98 10.47 -19.84
CA PRO A 136 -1.85 10.01 -18.46
C PRO A 136 -0.38 9.85 -18.08
N PRO A 137 -0.02 10.03 -16.80
CA PRO A 137 1.33 9.75 -16.32
C PRO A 137 1.68 8.28 -16.55
N HIS A 138 2.98 7.98 -16.60
CA HIS A 138 3.45 6.60 -16.65
C HIS A 138 4.11 6.21 -15.32
N LEU A 139 3.66 5.09 -14.77
CA LEU A 139 4.12 4.58 -13.48
C LEU A 139 4.75 3.19 -13.67
N VAL A 140 5.97 3.03 -13.17
CA VAL A 140 6.65 1.73 -13.11
C VAL A 140 6.71 1.27 -11.66
N GLU A 141 6.15 0.11 -11.35
CA GLU A 141 6.16 -0.42 -9.99
C GLU A 141 7.59 -0.79 -9.57
N ILE A 142 7.98 -0.38 -8.37
CA ILE A 142 9.32 -0.56 -7.81
C ILE A 142 9.23 -1.10 -6.36
N GLY A 143 10.36 -1.64 -5.87
CA GLY A 143 10.51 -2.04 -4.47
C GLY A 143 10.79 -0.85 -3.54
N VAL A 144 10.71 -1.08 -2.23
CA VAL A 144 11.02 -0.05 -1.21
C VAL A 144 12.49 0.41 -1.30
N ASP A 145 13.43 -0.53 -1.50
CA ASP A 145 14.85 -0.22 -1.62
C ASP A 145 15.13 0.67 -2.85
N GLU A 146 14.44 0.41 -3.96
CA GLU A 146 14.56 1.20 -5.18
C GLU A 146 13.90 2.57 -5.04
N ALA A 147 12.75 2.65 -4.35
CA ALA A 147 12.11 3.92 -4.01
C ALA A 147 13.03 4.78 -3.14
N GLU A 148 13.64 4.21 -2.11
CA GLU A 148 14.57 4.91 -1.23
C GLU A 148 15.79 5.42 -2.01
N ARG A 149 16.38 4.57 -2.87
CA ARG A 149 17.49 4.96 -3.74
C ARG A 149 17.12 6.10 -4.68
N LEU A 150 15.97 6.04 -5.36
CA LEU A 150 15.52 7.10 -6.27
C LEU A 150 15.29 8.41 -5.52
N LEU A 151 14.70 8.36 -4.33
CA LEU A 151 14.51 9.57 -3.51
C LEU A 151 15.84 10.15 -3.04
N GLN A 152 16.82 9.32 -2.71
CA GLN A 152 18.17 9.77 -2.41
C GLN A 152 18.83 10.43 -3.63
N GLU A 153 18.72 9.84 -4.82
CA GLU A 153 19.32 10.36 -6.06
C GLU A 153 18.66 11.67 -6.51
N ILE A 154 17.33 11.73 -6.51
CA ILE A 154 16.56 12.88 -7.01
C ILE A 154 16.49 14.03 -6.00
N ARG A 155 16.43 13.71 -4.69
CA ARG A 155 16.16 14.70 -3.63
C ARG A 155 17.30 14.86 -2.62
N GLY A 156 18.26 13.94 -2.57
CA GLY A 156 19.31 13.94 -1.56
C GLY A 156 18.81 13.61 -0.14
N VAL A 157 17.68 12.90 -0.02
CA VAL A 157 17.04 12.57 1.26
C VAL A 157 17.18 11.07 1.54
N THR A 158 17.38 10.71 2.80
CA THR A 158 17.41 9.32 3.30
C THR A 158 16.35 9.11 4.38
N GLY A 159 15.84 7.89 4.49
CA GLY A 159 14.75 7.52 5.39
C GLY A 159 13.37 7.98 4.89
N ALA A 160 13.25 8.34 3.61
CA ALA A 160 12.00 8.89 3.08
C ALA A 160 10.87 7.84 3.03
N THR A 161 11.22 6.55 2.99
CA THR A 161 10.27 5.43 2.97
C THR A 161 9.95 4.85 4.35
N GLU A 162 10.57 5.35 5.44
CA GLU A 162 10.35 4.84 6.80
C GLU A 162 8.94 5.18 7.34
N LEU A 163 8.36 4.28 8.14
CA LEU A 163 7.00 4.36 8.71
C LEU A 163 6.93 3.91 10.19
#